data_AF-A0A6G3PIJ2-F1
#
_entry.id   AF-A0A6G3PIJ2-F1
#
_cell.length_a   1.000
_cell.length_b   1.000
_cell.length_c   1.000
_cell.angle_alpha   90.00
_cell.angle_beta   90.00
_cell.angle_gamma   90.00
#
_symmetry.space_group_name_H-M   'P 1'
#
loop_
_entity.id
_entity.type
_entity.pdbx_description
1 polymer ?
#
loop_
_entity_poly.entity_id
_entity_poly.type
_entity_poly.pdbx_seq_one_letter_code
_entity_poly.pdbx_strand_id
1 'polypeptide(L)'
;MSLRTKVSYGPDDKPKFELIAKNTSKAACKADFGPKSAVLTVTEAGGEDDDPIWSSKDCPAAADPLFLAVPAGATVIHAVDWNRTLSAPRCATPPAGKAEPGTYLLEAKAPGIPVQRASFVLAKD
;
A
#
# COMPACT_ATOMS: atom_id res chain seq x y z
N MET A 1 3.89 11.81 6.00
CA MET A 1 4.00 10.70 5.02
C MET A 1 2.78 10.75 4.13
N SER A 2 2.95 10.47 2.84
CA SER A 2 1.88 10.56 1.83
C SER A 2 1.85 9.30 0.98
N LEU A 3 0.71 9.06 0.32
CA LEU A 3 0.45 7.88 -0.50
C LEU A 3 0.15 8.29 -1.94
N ARG A 4 0.72 7.59 -2.91
CA ARG A 4 0.48 7.83 -4.35
C ARG A 4 0.36 6.51 -5.11
N THR A 5 -0.44 6.53 -6.19
CA THR A 5 -0.60 5.45 -7.15
C THR A 5 -1.00 6.05 -8.51
N LYS A 6 -0.88 5.31 -9.62
CA LYS A 6 -1.54 5.70 -10.88
C LYS A 6 -3.06 5.65 -10.69
N VAL A 7 -3.77 6.48 -11.45
CA VAL A 7 -5.25 6.51 -11.42
C VAL A 7 -5.89 5.34 -12.18
N SER A 8 -5.16 4.68 -13.07
CA SER A 8 -5.64 3.53 -13.85
C SER A 8 -4.49 2.57 -14.18
N TYR A 9 -4.81 1.28 -14.24
CA TYR A 9 -3.93 0.17 -14.60
C TYR A 9 -4.63 -0.75 -15.61
N GLY A 10 -3.97 -1.08 -16.72
CA GLY A 10 -4.48 -2.01 -17.75
C GLY A 10 -4.55 -3.46 -17.24
N PRO A 11 -5.15 -4.42 -17.96
CA PRO A 11 -5.37 -5.79 -17.46
C PRO A 11 -4.10 -6.50 -16.98
N ASP A 12 -2.97 -6.29 -17.65
CA ASP A 12 -1.67 -6.92 -17.31
C ASP A 12 -0.78 -6.09 -16.37
N ASP A 13 -1.19 -4.87 -16.04
CA ASP A 13 -0.40 -4.01 -15.16
C ASP A 13 -0.40 -4.54 -13.73
N LYS A 14 0.75 -4.44 -13.07
CA LYS A 14 0.86 -4.63 -11.61
C LYS A 14 0.73 -3.25 -10.94
N PRO A 15 -0.32 -3.01 -10.13
CA PRO A 15 -0.41 -1.78 -9.37
C PRO A 15 0.84 -1.52 -8.53
N LYS A 16 1.35 -0.29 -8.60
CA LYS A 16 2.53 0.16 -7.85
C LYS A 16 2.12 1.28 -6.91
N PHE A 17 2.31 1.06 -5.63
CA PHE A 17 1.93 1.98 -4.57
C PHE A 17 3.17 2.65 -4.00
N GLU A 18 3.16 3.98 -3.93
CA GLU A 18 4.30 4.78 -3.48
C GLU A 18 4.00 5.39 -2.12
N LEU A 19 4.76 4.94 -1.12
CA LEU A 19 4.85 5.50 0.21
C LEU A 19 5.94 6.57 0.23
N ILE A 20 5.57 7.81 0.54
CA ILE A 20 6.44 8.97 0.41
C ILE A 20 6.66 9.61 1.78
N ALA A 21 7.91 9.63 2.26
CA ALA A 21 8.31 10.37 3.45
C ALA A 21 9.15 11.57 3.06
N LYS A 22 8.66 12.76 3.42
CA LYS A 22 9.41 14.02 3.30
C LYS A 22 9.86 14.45 4.69
N ASN A 23 11.16 14.65 4.86
CA ASN A 23 11.72 15.21 6.09
C ASN A 23 11.93 16.71 5.91
N THR A 24 11.11 17.51 6.58
CA THR A 24 11.19 18.99 6.56
C THR A 24 12.07 19.56 7.67
N SER A 25 12.64 18.70 8.54
CA SER A 25 13.50 19.12 9.63
C SER A 25 14.94 19.32 9.18
N LYS A 26 15.77 19.88 10.06
CA LYS A 26 17.21 20.11 9.84
C LYS A 26 18.09 18.91 10.20
N ALA A 27 17.52 17.84 10.74
CA ALA A 27 18.24 16.63 11.11
C ALA A 27 17.71 15.42 10.32
N ALA A 28 18.55 14.41 10.10
CA ALA A 28 18.08 13.16 9.52
C ALA A 28 17.10 12.47 10.50
N CYS A 29 16.04 11.87 9.96
CA CYS A 29 15.13 11.02 10.72
C CYS A 29 15.12 9.60 10.16
N LYS A 30 14.61 8.66 10.95
CA LYS A 30 14.47 7.26 10.58
C LYS A 30 12.98 6.95 10.55
N ALA A 31 12.50 6.41 9.44
CA ALA A 31 11.10 6.04 9.24
C ALA A 31 10.99 4.55 8.94
N ASP A 32 9.98 3.90 9.50
CA ASP A 32 9.70 2.48 9.27
C ASP A 32 8.67 2.34 8.15
N PHE A 33 9.10 1.80 7.03
CA PHE A 33 8.29 1.46 5.87
C PHE A 33 7.91 -0.02 5.84
N GLY A 34 8.16 -0.74 6.94
CA GLY A 34 7.87 -2.16 7.03
C GLY A 34 6.38 -2.42 6.83
N PRO A 35 6.00 -3.56 6.23
CA PRO A 35 4.62 -3.88 5.86
C PRO A 35 3.66 -3.98 7.05
N LYS A 36 4.19 -4.09 8.28
CA LYS A 36 3.44 -4.08 9.55
C LYS A 36 3.36 -2.70 10.22
N SER A 37 4.19 -1.76 9.79
CA SER A 37 4.29 -0.41 10.37
C SER A 37 3.62 0.62 9.46
N ALA A 38 4.01 0.67 8.18
CA ALA A 38 3.32 1.42 7.14
C ALA A 38 2.41 0.50 6.34
N VAL A 39 1.30 0.09 6.96
CA VAL A 39 0.37 -0.90 6.40
C VAL A 39 -0.40 -0.29 5.23
N LEU A 40 -0.34 -0.97 4.09
CA LEU A 40 -1.20 -0.71 2.94
C LEU A 40 -2.40 -1.66 2.94
N THR A 41 -3.56 -1.15 2.55
CA THR A 41 -4.77 -1.94 2.31
C THR A 41 -5.42 -1.52 1.00
N VAL A 42 -5.97 -2.50 0.27
CA VAL A 42 -6.76 -2.28 -0.94
C VAL A 42 -8.17 -2.82 -0.69
N THR A 43 -9.16 -1.96 -0.91
CA THR A 43 -10.59 -2.28 -0.78
C THR A 43 -11.28 -2.01 -2.12
N GLU A 44 -12.17 -2.90 -2.55
CA GLU A 44 -13.02 -2.65 -3.72
C GLU A 44 -14.10 -1.63 -3.38
N ALA A 45 -14.24 -0.59 -4.20
CA ALA A 45 -15.25 0.43 -3.97
C ALA A 45 -16.64 -0.07 -4.37
N GLY A 46 -17.59 -0.04 -3.44
CA GLY A 46 -18.97 -0.48 -3.68
C GLY A 46 -19.15 -2.00 -3.63
N GLY A 47 -18.19 -2.74 -3.07
CA GLY A 47 -18.36 -4.15 -2.71
C GLY A 47 -19.39 -4.35 -1.60
N GLU A 48 -19.74 -5.61 -1.33
CA GLU A 48 -20.73 -6.00 -0.32
C GLU A 48 -20.31 -5.57 1.11
N ASP A 49 -18.99 -5.51 1.36
CA ASP A 49 -18.38 -5.07 2.62
C ASP A 49 -17.23 -4.08 2.33
N ASP A 50 -16.97 -3.14 3.25
CA ASP A 50 -15.81 -2.22 3.22
C ASP A 50 -14.48 -2.91 3.64
N ASP A 51 -14.46 -4.24 3.69
CA ASP A 51 -13.30 -5.01 4.08
C ASP A 51 -12.21 -5.02 2.99
N PRO A 52 -10.93 -4.89 3.38
CA PRO A 52 -9.84 -4.91 2.41
C PRO A 52 -9.66 -6.30 1.82
N ILE A 53 -9.63 -6.37 0.48
CA ILE A 53 -9.32 -7.60 -0.27
C ILE A 53 -7.84 -7.96 -0.21
N TRP A 54 -6.99 -6.98 0.13
CA TRP A 54 -5.56 -7.17 0.28
C TRP A 54 -4.97 -6.25 1.35
N SER A 55 -4.00 -6.76 2.11
CA SER A 55 -3.15 -5.97 2.99
C SER A 55 -1.69 -6.37 2.93
N SER A 56 -0.79 -5.38 2.97
CA SER A 56 0.66 -5.62 3.03
C SER A 56 1.10 -6.43 4.24
N LYS A 57 0.33 -6.39 5.34
CA LYS A 57 0.68 -7.04 6.61
C LYS A 57 0.28 -8.52 6.71
N ASP A 58 -0.57 -9.00 5.80
CA ASP A 58 -1.24 -10.29 5.94
C ASP A 58 -0.29 -11.47 5.73
N CYS A 59 0.61 -11.36 4.75
CA CYS A 59 1.70 -12.31 4.56
C CYS A 59 2.92 -11.69 3.87
N PRO A 60 3.64 -10.76 4.52
CA PRO A 60 4.81 -10.15 3.93
C PRO A 60 5.97 -11.16 3.85
N ALA A 61 6.71 -11.15 2.73
CA ALA A 61 7.90 -11.98 2.57
C ALA A 61 8.98 -11.68 3.63
N ALA A 62 9.09 -10.42 4.04
CA ALA A 62 9.87 -9.98 5.20
C ALA A 62 8.97 -9.24 6.16
N ALA A 63 8.78 -9.81 7.35
CA ALA A 63 7.92 -9.25 8.39
C ALA A 63 8.63 -8.23 9.29
N ASP A 64 9.95 -8.09 9.15
CA ASP A 64 10.78 -7.17 9.90
C ASP A 64 10.50 -5.71 9.55
N PRO A 65 10.75 -4.79 10.50
CA PRO A 65 10.75 -3.36 10.22
C PRO A 65 11.66 -3.03 9.02
N LEU A 66 11.18 -2.19 8.11
CA LEU A 66 11.99 -1.66 7.01
C LEU A 66 12.34 -0.23 7.34
N PHE A 67 13.42 -0.06 8.09
CA PHE A 67 13.86 1.27 8.46
C PHE A 67 14.65 1.95 7.34
N LEU A 68 14.13 3.06 6.85
CA LEU A 68 14.81 3.92 5.89
C LEU A 68 15.24 5.23 6.57
N ALA A 69 16.48 5.63 6.32
CA ALA A 69 16.95 6.96 6.69
C ALA A 69 16.36 8.00 5.73
N VAL A 70 15.78 9.07 6.28
CA VAL A 70 15.26 10.20 5.52
C VAL A 70 16.12 11.43 5.89
N PRO A 71 17.11 11.80 5.05
CA PRO A 71 17.98 12.93 5.34
C PRO A 71 17.21 14.25 5.50
N ALA A 72 17.83 15.23 6.16
CA ALA A 72 17.26 16.56 6.32
C ALA A 72 16.90 17.18 4.96
N GLY A 73 15.69 17.72 4.84
CA GLY A 73 15.18 18.32 3.59
C GLY A 73 14.88 17.30 2.46
N ALA A 74 15.16 16.01 2.64
CA ALA A 74 15.03 15.02 1.59
C ALA A 74 13.64 14.36 1.55
N THR A 75 13.36 13.71 0.42
CA THR A 75 12.19 12.86 0.24
C THR A 75 12.65 11.45 -0.12
N VAL A 76 12.10 10.46 0.57
CA VAL A 76 12.30 9.04 0.30
C VAL A 76 10.99 8.46 -0.20
N ILE A 77 11.07 7.66 -1.27
CA ILE A 77 9.94 6.96 -1.86
C ILE A 77 10.19 5.47 -1.71
N HIS A 78 9.27 4.77 -1.06
CA HIS A 78 9.24 3.31 -1.01
C HIS A 78 8.09 2.81 -1.88
N ALA A 79 8.39 1.92 -2.81
CA ALA A 79 7.40 1.33 -3.69
C ALA A 79 7.00 -0.06 -3.20
N VAL A 80 5.69 -0.33 -3.24
CA VAL A 80 5.11 -1.64 -2.99
C VAL A 80 4.33 -2.07 -4.23
N ASP A 81 4.74 -3.17 -4.84
CA ASP A 81 4.05 -3.75 -5.98
C ASP A 81 2.98 -4.74 -5.49
N TRP A 82 1.78 -4.62 -6.05
CA TRP A 82 0.69 -5.56 -5.83
C TRP A 82 0.36 -6.26 -7.15
N ASN A 83 0.33 -7.58 -7.11
CA ASN A 83 0.07 -8.44 -8.26
C ASN A 83 -1.43 -8.78 -8.43
N ARG A 84 -2.31 -7.98 -7.82
CA ARG A 84 -3.77 -8.17 -7.75
C ARG A 84 -4.23 -9.40 -7.00
N THR A 85 -3.35 -10.11 -6.27
CA THR A 85 -3.80 -11.26 -5.48
C THR A 85 -4.46 -10.79 -4.19
N LEU A 86 -5.55 -11.46 -3.83
CA LEU A 86 -6.19 -11.27 -2.54
C LEU A 86 -5.26 -11.79 -1.43
N SER A 87 -5.39 -11.25 -0.23
CA SER A 87 -4.69 -11.77 0.96
C SER A 87 -5.66 -12.23 2.02
N ALA A 88 -5.15 -13.03 2.96
CA ALA A 88 -5.89 -13.40 4.15
C ALA A 88 -4.98 -13.21 5.38
N PRO A 89 -5.53 -12.73 6.51
CA PRO A 89 -4.76 -12.47 7.72
C PRO A 89 -3.98 -13.70 8.20
N ARG A 90 -2.85 -13.44 8.88
CA ARG A 90 -1.99 -14.49 9.48
C ARG A 90 -1.49 -15.52 8.46
N CYS A 91 -1.21 -15.10 7.23
CA CYS A 91 -0.80 -15.98 6.13
C CYS A 91 -1.78 -17.14 5.88
N ALA A 92 -3.08 -16.95 6.17
CA ALA A 92 -4.08 -17.93 5.78
C ALA A 92 -4.18 -18.04 4.25
N THR A 93 -4.78 -19.12 3.75
CA THR A 93 -5.01 -19.29 2.32
C THR A 93 -6.00 -18.23 1.83
N PRO A 94 -5.61 -17.32 0.93
CA PRO A 94 -6.53 -16.34 0.38
C PRO A 94 -7.55 -17.00 -0.56
N PRO A 95 -8.70 -16.36 -0.80
CA PRO A 95 -9.63 -16.78 -1.85
C PRO A 95 -8.90 -16.93 -3.19
N ALA A 96 -9.32 -17.91 -3.98
CA ALA A 96 -8.77 -18.08 -5.32
C ALA A 96 -9.15 -16.90 -6.23
N GLY A 97 -8.23 -16.51 -7.12
CA GLY A 97 -8.46 -15.47 -8.11
C GLY A 97 -7.60 -14.23 -7.92
N LYS A 98 -7.98 -13.18 -8.64
CA LYS A 98 -7.36 -11.85 -8.60
C LYS A 98 -8.46 -10.80 -8.44
N ALA A 99 -8.06 -9.61 -8.05
CA ALA A 99 -8.92 -8.44 -8.09
C ALA A 99 -9.40 -8.19 -9.52
N GLU A 100 -10.72 -8.14 -9.68
CA GLU A 100 -11.40 -7.96 -10.97
C GLU A 100 -11.31 -6.50 -11.45
N PRO A 101 -11.65 -6.22 -12.72
CA PRO A 101 -11.79 -4.84 -13.17
C PRO A 101 -12.79 -4.05 -12.32
N GLY A 102 -12.41 -2.86 -11.86
CA GLY A 102 -13.20 -2.11 -10.88
C GLY A 102 -12.50 -0.87 -10.35
N THR A 103 -13.18 -0.15 -9.45
CA THR A 103 -12.61 0.98 -8.72
C THR A 103 -12.16 0.52 -7.35
N TYR A 104 -10.98 0.94 -6.93
CA TYR A 104 -10.36 0.50 -5.69
C TYR A 104 -9.91 1.69 -4.86
N LEU A 105 -10.05 1.54 -3.54
CA LEU A 105 -9.50 2.44 -2.54
C LEU A 105 -8.22 1.84 -1.97
N LEU A 106 -7.12 2.57 -2.11
CA LEU A 106 -5.85 2.31 -1.45
C LEU A 106 -5.75 3.17 -0.19
N GLU A 107 -5.52 2.55 0.96
CA GLU A 107 -5.23 3.26 2.20
C GLU A 107 -3.81 2.93 2.71
N ALA A 108 -3.17 3.91 3.34
CA ALA A 108 -1.94 3.74 4.10
C ALA A 108 -2.14 4.16 5.56
N LYS A 109 -1.83 3.25 6.49
CA LYS A 109 -1.90 3.46 7.93
C LYS A 109 -0.50 3.33 8.52
N ALA A 110 -0.06 4.37 9.23
CA ALA A 110 1.25 4.41 9.89
C ALA A 110 1.13 5.08 11.27
N PRO A 111 1.96 4.70 12.27
CA PRO A 111 1.92 5.29 13.61
C PRO A 111 2.07 6.81 13.60
N GLY A 112 1.16 7.52 14.26
CA GLY A 112 1.21 8.98 14.39
C GLY A 112 0.91 9.77 13.11
N ILE A 113 0.44 9.11 12.03
CA ILE A 113 0.08 9.74 10.77
C ILE A 113 -1.40 9.50 10.48
N PRO A 114 -2.19 10.52 10.09
CA PRO A 114 -3.56 10.30 9.63
C PRO A 114 -3.58 9.37 8.42
N VAL A 115 -4.62 8.54 8.32
CA VAL A 115 -4.78 7.59 7.20
C VAL A 115 -4.70 8.34 5.88
N GLN A 116 -3.80 7.91 5.01
CA GLN A 116 -3.67 8.44 3.66
C GLN A 116 -4.50 7.58 2.71
N ARG A 117 -5.12 8.20 1.71
CA ARG A 117 -6.04 7.54 0.79
C ARG A 117 -5.72 7.92 -0.65
N ALA A 118 -5.86 6.97 -1.56
CA ALA A 118 -5.82 7.20 -2.99
C ALA A 118 -6.77 6.23 -3.69
N SER A 119 -7.40 6.65 -4.78
CA SER A 119 -8.27 5.79 -5.59
C SER A 119 -7.60 5.45 -6.91
N PHE A 120 -7.84 4.25 -7.41
CA PHE A 120 -7.37 3.81 -8.72
C PHE A 120 -8.36 2.85 -9.36
N VAL A 121 -8.28 2.73 -10.69
CA VAL A 121 -9.10 1.81 -11.48
C VAL A 121 -8.25 0.67 -12.00
N LEU A 122 -8.78 -0.55 -11.93
CA LEU A 122 -8.31 -1.67 -12.73
C LEU A 122 -9.19 -1.72 -13.98
N ALA A 123 -8.62 -1.40 -15.13
CA ALA A 123 -9.35 -1.40 -16.39
C ALA A 123 -9.68 -2.82 -16.85
N LYS A 124 -10.81 -2.95 -17.52
CA LYS A 124 -11.11 -4.13 -18.33
C LYS A 124 -10.25 -4.10 -19.60
N ASP A 125 -9.98 -5.28 -20.15
CA ASP A 125 -9.48 -5.44 -21.52
C ASP A 125 -10.38 -4.72 -22.54
#